data_AF-A0A093ZQA9-F1
#
_entry.id   AF-A0A093ZQA9-F1
#
_cell.length_a   1.000
_cell.length_b   1.000
_cell.length_c   1.000
_cell.angle_alpha   90.00
_cell.angle_beta   90.00
_cell.angle_gamma   90.00
#
_symmetry.space_group_name_H-M   'P 1'
#
loop_
_entity.id
_entity.type
_entity.pdbx_description
1 polymer ?
#
loop_
_entity_poly.entity_id
_entity_poly.type
_entity_poly.pdbx_seq_one_letter_code
_entity_poly.pdbx_strand_id
1 'polypeptide(L)'
;MKVEAQTPLSSAWKATQWDPEAILGIINPDRGSFTCMGYAPSMGRRCRNPIAQNNRDFVNGLLELLVLMGPGSRKFATLLEEAAYRSLCWRHGSQTDSIVMKWEAGIDELNLPAPQAEGKGKQSKSHTKQSRSTGSSYTRYTDENVKTEAEDLKQKRQEQDRREAQQDQQRKKRQEEQDKEKRQQEQRDKEARERRQQEQDEEKRQQEQRDKEARERRQQEQDKEKRQQEQRDKEARERRQQEAQKREEREKQAKEQAMKERREWQQAWQNYVDKWAAFRESKHDPSTVQEAQALIPWPVKSGKFGDLTREHVRSFYREACPDSKTTAMFKAMRSESLKWHPDKMVNLYRNCAPGEADKMVIQMICIVVLELRGEAKR
;
A
#
# COMPACT_ATOMS: atom_id res chain seq x y z
N MET A 1 14.64 -46.89 -49.85
CA MET A 1 14.45 -47.39 -48.48
C MET A 1 13.19 -46.75 -47.91
N LYS A 2 12.36 -47.49 -47.16
CA LYS A 2 11.28 -46.85 -46.37
C LYS A 2 11.91 -46.29 -45.09
N VAL A 3 11.51 -45.09 -44.69
CA VAL A 3 11.76 -44.55 -43.35
C VAL A 3 10.40 -44.43 -42.67
N GLU A 4 10.31 -44.91 -41.44
CA GLU A 4 9.02 -45.20 -40.80
C GLU A 4 8.43 -43.99 -40.08
N ALA A 5 7.15 -44.10 -39.71
CA ALA A 5 6.36 -42.98 -39.21
C ALA A 5 6.84 -42.49 -37.84
N GLN A 6 6.97 -41.17 -37.67
CA GLN A 6 6.96 -40.56 -36.35
C GLN A 6 5.52 -40.40 -35.88
N THR A 7 5.12 -41.21 -34.91
CA THR A 7 3.82 -41.10 -34.23
C THR A 7 3.75 -39.75 -33.49
N PRO A 8 2.73 -38.90 -33.72
CA PRO A 8 2.53 -37.72 -32.90
C PRO A 8 2.16 -38.15 -31.49
N LEU A 9 3.05 -37.89 -30.52
CA LEU A 9 2.77 -38.18 -29.11
C LEU A 9 1.62 -37.31 -28.63
N SER A 10 0.50 -37.96 -28.33
CA SER A 10 -0.69 -37.33 -27.75
C SER A 10 -0.40 -36.85 -26.34
N SER A 11 0.11 -35.63 -26.21
CA SER A 11 0.14 -34.90 -24.94
C SER A 11 -1.29 -34.43 -24.63
N ALA A 12 -2.13 -35.35 -24.15
CA ALA A 12 -3.51 -35.09 -23.74
C ALA A 12 -3.60 -34.28 -22.43
N TRP A 13 -2.55 -33.53 -22.09
CA TRP A 13 -2.49 -32.63 -20.95
C TRP A 13 -3.07 -31.28 -21.34
N LYS A 14 -4.39 -31.25 -21.59
CA LYS A 14 -5.17 -30.01 -21.48
C LYS A 14 -5.27 -29.63 -19.99
N ALA A 15 -4.14 -29.25 -19.40
CA ALA A 15 -4.14 -28.55 -18.13
C ALA A 15 -5.02 -27.32 -18.30
N THR A 16 -6.04 -27.18 -17.44
CA THR A 16 -6.98 -26.06 -17.48
C THR A 16 -6.19 -24.78 -17.39
N GLN A 17 -6.14 -24.00 -18.48
CA GLN A 17 -5.19 -22.90 -18.59
C GLN A 17 -5.52 -21.85 -17.53
N TRP A 18 -4.58 -21.68 -16.59
CA TRP A 18 -4.72 -20.77 -15.46
C TRP A 18 -4.75 -19.31 -15.96
N ASP A 19 -5.97 -18.79 -16.13
CA ASP A 19 -6.28 -17.41 -16.49
C ASP A 19 -6.83 -16.66 -15.27
N PRO A 20 -5.97 -15.96 -14.51
CA PRO A 20 -6.41 -15.24 -13.32
C PRO A 20 -7.33 -14.05 -13.64
N GLU A 21 -7.39 -13.51 -14.87
CA GLU A 21 -8.36 -12.46 -15.17
C GLU A 21 -9.80 -13.00 -15.19
N ALA A 22 -9.99 -14.16 -15.84
CA ALA A 22 -11.27 -14.84 -15.90
C ALA A 22 -11.68 -15.43 -14.54
N ILE A 23 -10.76 -16.16 -13.88
CA ILE A 23 -11.03 -16.91 -12.64
C ILE A 23 -11.30 -15.96 -11.47
N LEU A 24 -10.51 -14.88 -11.35
CA LEU A 24 -10.72 -13.86 -10.33
C LEU A 24 -11.83 -12.86 -10.71
N GLY A 25 -12.34 -12.91 -11.95
CA GLY A 25 -13.43 -12.06 -12.43
C GLY A 25 -13.09 -10.57 -12.43
N ILE A 26 -11.84 -10.22 -12.77
CA ILE A 26 -11.29 -8.85 -12.68
C ILE A 26 -12.12 -7.88 -13.51
N ILE A 27 -12.43 -8.26 -14.76
CA ILE A 27 -13.27 -7.49 -15.67
C ILE A 27 -14.73 -7.55 -15.20
N ASN A 28 -15.39 -6.39 -15.08
CA ASN A 28 -16.81 -6.34 -14.72
C ASN A 28 -17.68 -6.55 -15.98
N PRO A 29 -18.50 -7.63 -16.05
CA PRO A 29 -19.33 -7.91 -17.24
C PRO A 29 -20.34 -6.80 -17.55
N ASP A 30 -20.80 -6.05 -16.54
CA ASP A 30 -21.66 -4.87 -16.71
C ASP A 30 -21.03 -3.74 -17.55
N ARG A 31 -19.70 -3.76 -17.73
CA ARG A 31 -18.90 -2.61 -18.18
C ARG A 31 -17.77 -2.95 -19.15
N GLY A 32 -17.50 -4.23 -19.41
CA GLY A 32 -16.34 -4.66 -20.22
C GLY A 32 -15.00 -4.09 -19.74
N SER A 33 -14.89 -3.76 -18.45
CA SER A 33 -13.74 -3.02 -17.90
C SER A 33 -13.55 -3.26 -16.41
N PHE A 34 -12.33 -3.06 -15.93
CA PHE A 34 -11.95 -3.26 -14.54
C PHE A 34 -12.51 -2.13 -13.64
N THR A 35 -13.58 -2.44 -12.91
CA THR A 35 -14.19 -1.58 -11.90
C THR A 35 -14.20 -2.27 -10.53
N CYS A 36 -14.44 -1.50 -9.47
CA CYS A 36 -14.46 -1.98 -8.09
C CYS A 36 -15.18 -3.32 -7.91
N MET A 37 -14.50 -4.27 -7.29
CA MET A 37 -14.98 -5.64 -7.07
C MET A 37 -16.12 -5.72 -6.05
N GLY A 38 -16.11 -4.81 -5.08
CA GLY A 38 -17.02 -4.81 -3.95
C GLY A 38 -18.50 -4.76 -4.34
N TYR A 39 -19.32 -5.47 -3.57
CA TYR A 39 -20.77 -5.49 -3.71
C TYR A 39 -21.37 -4.25 -3.05
N ALA A 40 -22.27 -3.55 -3.76
CA ALA A 40 -22.96 -2.36 -3.28
C ALA A 40 -24.41 -2.72 -2.92
N PRO A 41 -24.75 -2.95 -1.63
CA PRO A 41 -26.04 -3.53 -1.25
C PRO A 41 -27.24 -2.68 -1.67
N SER A 42 -27.11 -1.34 -1.60
CA SER A 42 -28.13 -0.38 -2.02
C SER A 42 -28.47 -0.42 -3.52
N MET A 43 -27.65 -1.08 -4.34
CA MET A 43 -27.86 -1.23 -5.79
C MET A 43 -28.09 -2.69 -6.21
N GLY A 44 -28.03 -3.65 -5.28
CA GLY A 44 -28.20 -5.09 -5.56
C GLY A 44 -27.14 -5.72 -6.48
N ARG A 45 -25.95 -5.10 -6.64
CA ARG A 45 -24.95 -5.51 -7.64
C ARG A 45 -23.51 -5.11 -7.30
N ARG A 46 -22.56 -5.62 -8.10
CA ARG A 46 -21.14 -5.17 -8.11
C ARG A 46 -21.05 -3.65 -8.35
N CYS A 47 -20.10 -3.02 -7.66
CA CYS A 47 -19.82 -1.61 -7.81
C CYS A 47 -19.33 -1.30 -9.25
N ARG A 48 -19.80 -0.20 -9.83
CA ARG A 48 -19.39 0.29 -11.17
C ARG A 48 -18.45 1.51 -11.09
N ASN A 49 -17.91 1.82 -9.91
CA ASN A 49 -16.91 2.88 -9.75
C ASN A 49 -15.57 2.42 -10.36
N PRO A 50 -14.89 3.26 -11.15
CA PRO A 50 -13.54 2.94 -11.61
C PRO A 50 -12.57 2.85 -10.43
N ILE A 51 -11.58 1.98 -10.54
CA ILE A 51 -10.43 1.93 -9.64
C ILE A 51 -9.40 2.99 -10.09
N ALA A 52 -8.64 3.55 -9.15
CA ALA A 52 -7.56 4.49 -9.45
C ALA A 52 -6.55 3.86 -10.43
N GLN A 53 -6.01 4.64 -11.38
CA GLN A 53 -5.20 4.10 -12.48
C GLN A 53 -4.00 3.29 -11.96
N ASN A 54 -3.24 3.86 -11.03
CA ASN A 54 -2.11 3.21 -10.35
C ASN A 54 -2.48 1.88 -9.66
N ASN A 55 -3.68 1.75 -9.08
CA ASN A 55 -4.14 0.47 -8.51
C ASN A 55 -4.48 -0.56 -9.61
N ARG A 56 -5.02 -0.12 -10.77
CA ARG A 56 -5.27 -1.03 -11.91
C ARG A 56 -3.96 -1.51 -12.52
N ASP A 57 -3.02 -0.59 -12.78
CA ASP A 57 -1.69 -0.91 -13.32
C ASP A 57 -0.95 -1.90 -12.40
N PHE A 58 -1.02 -1.68 -11.09
CA PHE A 58 -0.41 -2.54 -10.07
C PHE A 58 -1.07 -3.93 -10.00
N VAL A 59 -2.41 -4.01 -10.03
CA VAL A 59 -3.11 -5.31 -10.04
C VAL A 59 -2.79 -6.09 -11.31
N ASN A 60 -2.74 -5.45 -12.48
CA ASN A 60 -2.36 -6.12 -13.73
C ASN A 60 -0.95 -6.74 -13.63
N GLY A 61 0.02 -6.01 -13.10
CA GLY A 61 1.37 -6.54 -12.84
C GLY A 61 1.42 -7.67 -11.79
N LEU A 62 0.48 -7.69 -10.83
CA LEU A 62 0.30 -8.84 -9.94
C LEU A 62 -0.33 -10.04 -10.64
N LEU A 63 -1.28 -9.85 -11.54
CA LEU A 63 -1.91 -10.95 -12.30
C LEU A 63 -0.89 -11.67 -13.17
N GLU A 64 -0.01 -10.93 -13.86
CA GLU A 64 1.14 -11.50 -14.59
C GLU A 64 2.04 -12.36 -13.68
N LEU A 65 2.33 -11.89 -12.47
CA LEU A 65 3.13 -12.63 -11.49
C LEU A 65 2.39 -13.86 -10.91
N LEU A 66 1.06 -13.80 -10.76
CA LEU A 66 0.23 -14.92 -10.33
C LEU A 66 0.12 -16.01 -11.42
N VAL A 67 0.20 -15.67 -12.71
CA VAL A 67 0.36 -16.64 -13.80
C VAL A 67 1.68 -17.41 -13.64
N LEU A 68 2.78 -16.72 -13.35
CA LEU A 68 4.11 -17.32 -13.24
C LEU A 68 4.34 -18.16 -11.98
N MET A 69 3.69 -17.83 -10.86
CA MET A 69 3.87 -18.58 -9.60
C MET A 69 2.94 -19.78 -9.45
N GLY A 70 1.72 -19.72 -9.99
CA GLY A 70 0.66 -20.72 -9.77
C GLY A 70 0.10 -20.75 -8.33
N PRO A 71 -1.09 -21.33 -8.12
CA PRO A 71 -1.81 -21.27 -6.84
C PRO A 71 -1.10 -21.97 -5.68
N GLY A 72 -0.30 -23.01 -5.94
CA GLY A 72 0.44 -23.75 -4.90
C GLY A 72 1.64 -23.02 -4.27
N SER A 73 1.94 -21.78 -4.67
CA SER A 73 3.08 -21.02 -4.14
C SER A 73 2.76 -20.39 -2.78
N ARG A 74 3.67 -20.51 -1.79
CA ARG A 74 3.51 -19.89 -0.46
C ARG A 74 3.36 -18.36 -0.47
N LYS A 75 3.77 -17.69 -1.56
CA LYS A 75 3.59 -16.24 -1.75
C LYS A 75 2.27 -15.87 -2.41
N PHE A 76 1.52 -16.84 -2.94
CA PHE A 76 0.32 -16.62 -3.72
C PHE A 76 -0.76 -15.89 -2.90
N ALA A 77 -1.10 -16.42 -1.72
CA ALA A 77 -2.09 -15.80 -0.82
C ALA A 77 -1.78 -14.33 -0.48
N THR A 78 -0.54 -14.00 -0.15
CA THR A 78 -0.14 -12.61 0.16
C THR A 78 -0.22 -11.65 -1.04
N LEU A 79 -0.06 -12.15 -2.27
CA LEU A 79 -0.27 -11.33 -3.48
C LEU A 79 -1.75 -11.25 -3.85
N LEU A 80 -2.52 -12.31 -3.58
CA LEU A 80 -3.96 -12.38 -3.76
C LEU A 80 -4.69 -11.38 -2.83
N GLU A 81 -4.26 -11.27 -1.58
CA GLU A 81 -4.78 -10.30 -0.60
C GLU A 81 -4.54 -8.85 -1.02
N GLU A 82 -3.29 -8.49 -1.36
CA GLU A 82 -2.96 -7.15 -1.85
C GLU A 82 -3.69 -6.84 -3.16
N ALA A 83 -3.82 -7.80 -4.08
CA ALA A 83 -4.60 -7.63 -5.30
C ALA A 83 -6.09 -7.39 -5.01
N ALA A 84 -6.69 -8.10 -4.04
CA ALA A 84 -8.07 -7.91 -3.63
C ALA A 84 -8.30 -6.50 -3.05
N TYR A 85 -7.43 -6.08 -2.13
CA TYR A 85 -7.45 -4.74 -1.53
C TYR A 85 -7.34 -3.64 -2.59
N ARG A 86 -6.39 -3.75 -3.52
CA ARG A 86 -6.19 -2.77 -4.61
C ARG A 86 -7.37 -2.70 -5.59
N SER A 87 -8.10 -3.80 -5.75
CA SER A 87 -9.27 -3.93 -6.62
C SER A 87 -10.57 -3.36 -6.03
N LEU A 88 -10.51 -2.76 -4.84
CA LEU A 88 -11.63 -2.12 -4.16
C LEU A 88 -11.51 -0.59 -4.18
N CYS A 89 -12.65 0.11 -4.31
CA CYS A 89 -12.67 1.56 -4.11
C CYS A 89 -12.89 1.89 -2.63
N TRP A 90 -12.58 3.13 -2.23
CA TRP A 90 -12.58 3.58 -0.82
C TRP A 90 -13.88 3.31 -0.03
N ARG A 91 -15.02 3.11 -0.71
CA ARG A 91 -16.32 2.78 -0.09
C ARG A 91 -16.49 1.29 0.26
N HIS A 92 -15.61 0.41 -0.20
CA HIS A 92 -15.73 -1.05 -0.06
C HIS A 92 -14.44 -1.73 0.44
N GLY A 93 -13.44 -0.99 0.94
CA GLY A 93 -12.17 -1.57 1.40
C GLY A 93 -12.31 -2.63 2.51
N SER A 94 -13.38 -2.55 3.31
CA SER A 94 -13.76 -3.57 4.31
C SER A 94 -14.31 -4.87 3.74
N GLN A 95 -14.38 -5.02 2.41
CA GLN A 95 -14.79 -6.27 1.74
C GLN A 95 -13.59 -7.09 1.24
N THR A 96 -12.34 -6.69 1.54
CA THR A 96 -11.10 -7.36 1.09
C THR A 96 -11.14 -8.86 1.36
N ASP A 97 -11.32 -9.26 2.62
CA ASP A 97 -11.33 -10.65 3.08
C ASP A 97 -12.41 -11.48 2.36
N SER A 98 -13.58 -10.88 2.12
CA SER A 98 -14.69 -11.51 1.38
C SER A 98 -14.43 -11.65 -0.12
N ILE A 99 -13.54 -10.84 -0.71
CA ILE A 99 -13.06 -11.02 -2.07
C ILE A 99 -11.99 -12.12 -2.11
N VAL A 100 -11.05 -12.13 -1.15
CA VAL A 100 -10.01 -13.17 -1.03
C VAL A 100 -10.63 -14.56 -0.87
N MET A 101 -11.55 -14.75 0.08
CA MET A 101 -12.25 -16.02 0.27
C MET A 101 -13.01 -16.49 -0.98
N LYS A 102 -13.60 -15.56 -1.75
CA LYS A 102 -14.28 -15.90 -3.00
C LYS A 102 -13.27 -16.31 -4.09
N TRP A 103 -12.11 -15.69 -4.13
CA TRP A 103 -11.03 -16.02 -5.05
C TRP A 103 -10.40 -17.37 -4.72
N GLU A 104 -10.10 -17.65 -3.45
CA GLU A 104 -9.59 -18.94 -2.99
C GLU A 104 -10.57 -20.07 -3.35
N ALA A 105 -11.88 -19.91 -3.09
CA ALA A 105 -12.88 -20.89 -3.50
C ALA A 105 -12.91 -21.15 -5.02
N GLY A 106 -12.85 -20.10 -5.85
CA GLY A 106 -12.80 -20.23 -7.32
C GLY A 106 -11.48 -20.81 -7.85
N ILE A 107 -10.43 -20.84 -7.03
CA ILE A 107 -9.15 -21.52 -7.32
C ILE A 107 -9.22 -22.98 -6.91
N ASP A 108 -9.79 -23.29 -5.75
CA ASP A 108 -9.98 -24.66 -5.29
C ASP A 108 -10.93 -25.45 -6.20
N GLU A 109 -11.99 -24.83 -6.73
CA GLU A 109 -12.87 -25.42 -7.75
C GLU A 109 -12.13 -25.92 -9.01
N LEU A 110 -10.94 -25.37 -9.32
CA LEU A 110 -10.10 -25.79 -10.45
C LEU A 110 -9.07 -26.86 -10.08
N ASN A 111 -8.74 -26.98 -8.80
CA ASN A 111 -7.80 -27.98 -8.28
C ASN A 111 -8.50 -29.25 -7.77
N LEU A 112 -9.81 -29.20 -7.53
CA LEU A 112 -10.60 -30.34 -7.08
C LEU A 112 -10.75 -31.40 -8.19
N PRO A 113 -10.40 -32.68 -7.93
CA PRO A 113 -10.81 -33.78 -8.81
C PRO A 113 -12.34 -33.90 -8.78
N ALA A 114 -12.96 -34.03 -9.95
CA ALA A 114 -14.41 -33.92 -10.11
C ALA A 114 -15.18 -34.88 -9.16
N PRO A 115 -16.08 -34.36 -8.29
CA PRO A 115 -16.74 -35.16 -7.28
C PRO A 115 -17.76 -36.13 -7.89
N GLN A 116 -17.72 -37.39 -7.48
CA GLN A 116 -18.80 -38.34 -7.77
C GLN A 116 -20.00 -38.07 -6.86
N ALA A 117 -21.21 -38.24 -7.38
CA ALA A 117 -22.43 -37.72 -6.76
C ALA A 117 -23.13 -38.74 -5.83
N GLU A 118 -23.27 -38.39 -4.56
CA GLU A 118 -24.18 -39.03 -3.59
C GLU A 118 -25.05 -37.96 -2.87
N GLY A 119 -26.08 -38.36 -2.09
CA GLY A 119 -26.97 -37.38 -1.42
C GLY A 119 -28.13 -37.95 -0.59
N LYS A 120 -29.12 -37.07 -0.28
CA LYS A 120 -30.23 -37.18 0.73
C LYS A 120 -29.77 -36.81 2.17
N GLY A 121 -30.58 -36.23 3.09
CA GLY A 121 -31.89 -35.54 3.00
C GLY A 121 -32.73 -35.52 4.32
N LYS A 122 -33.59 -34.49 4.54
CA LYS A 122 -34.67 -34.33 5.58
C LYS A 122 -34.19 -34.09 7.06
N GLN A 123 -34.97 -33.72 8.11
CA GLN A 123 -36.43 -33.44 8.38
C GLN A 123 -36.72 -32.69 9.75
N SER A 124 -37.96 -32.18 9.97
CA SER A 124 -38.72 -32.06 11.28
C SER A 124 -38.29 -31.03 12.39
N LYS A 125 -38.94 -30.86 13.58
CA LYS A 125 -40.33 -30.48 14.09
C LYS A 125 -40.39 -30.57 15.67
N SER A 126 -41.33 -30.06 16.52
CA SER A 126 -42.25 -28.88 16.61
C SER A 126 -43.14 -28.87 17.92
N HIS A 127 -43.60 -27.69 18.44
CA HIS A 127 -44.64 -27.43 19.52
C HIS A 127 -44.30 -27.66 21.03
N THR A 128 -44.92 -27.02 22.06
CA THR A 128 -46.29 -27.26 22.66
C THR A 128 -46.72 -26.19 23.76
N LYS A 129 -47.89 -26.31 24.46
CA LYS A 129 -48.53 -25.38 25.46
C LYS A 129 -49.04 -26.09 26.76
N GLN A 130 -49.39 -25.40 27.89
CA GLN A 130 -50.50 -25.79 28.84
C GLN A 130 -50.98 -24.74 29.91
N SER A 131 -51.85 -25.12 30.90
CA SER A 131 -52.96 -24.29 31.47
C SER A 131 -53.74 -24.78 32.75
N ARG A 132 -54.49 -23.89 33.47
CA ARG A 132 -55.76 -24.09 34.30
C ARG A 132 -55.73 -24.86 35.68
N SER A 133 -56.76 -24.87 36.58
CA SER A 133 -57.75 -23.86 37.15
C SER A 133 -58.82 -24.44 38.17
N THR A 134 -59.30 -23.65 39.17
CA THR A 134 -60.61 -23.77 39.94
C THR A 134 -60.74 -24.87 41.06
N GLY A 135 -61.55 -24.80 42.15
CA GLY A 135 -62.36 -23.75 42.85
C GLY A 135 -63.72 -24.19 43.52
N SER A 136 -64.26 -23.43 44.51
CA SER A 136 -65.67 -23.43 45.10
C SER A 136 -66.06 -24.26 46.38
N SER A 137 -67.01 -23.77 47.23
CA SER A 137 -68.23 -24.47 47.79
C SER A 137 -68.86 -23.84 49.10
N TYR A 138 -70.12 -24.17 49.47
CA TYR A 138 -70.94 -23.60 50.59
C TYR A 138 -72.16 -24.50 51.01
N THR A 139 -72.60 -24.55 52.29
CA THR A 139 -73.81 -25.31 52.78
C THR A 139 -74.60 -24.62 53.95
N ARG A 140 -75.66 -25.25 54.53
CA ARG A 140 -76.91 -24.56 54.99
C ARG A 140 -77.74 -25.27 56.10
N TYR A 141 -78.27 -24.51 57.09
CA TYR A 141 -79.45 -24.68 58.01
C TYR A 141 -79.84 -25.99 58.73
N THR A 142 -80.34 -25.83 59.98
CA THR A 142 -81.59 -26.44 60.54
C THR A 142 -82.09 -25.60 61.76
N ASP A 143 -83.28 -25.89 62.32
CA ASP A 143 -84.11 -24.94 63.10
C ASP A 143 -84.83 -25.57 64.34
N GLU A 144 -85.60 -24.75 65.08
CA GLU A 144 -86.58 -25.00 66.17
C GLU A 144 -86.10 -25.43 67.59
N ASN A 145 -86.29 -24.53 68.58
CA ASN A 145 -86.99 -24.80 69.86
C ASN A 145 -87.29 -23.47 70.61
N VAL A 146 -88.52 -23.25 71.10
CA VAL A 146 -89.04 -21.91 71.50
C VAL A 146 -89.98 -22.00 72.74
N LYS A 147 -89.99 -20.97 73.61
CA LYS A 147 -90.82 -20.73 74.83
C LYS A 147 -90.39 -21.28 76.22
N THR A 148 -89.20 -20.91 76.67
CA THR A 148 -89.02 -20.32 78.03
C THR A 148 -88.30 -18.96 77.95
N GLU A 149 -88.33 -18.34 76.78
CA GLU A 149 -87.28 -17.44 76.33
C GLU A 149 -87.42 -15.98 76.76
N ALA A 150 -88.58 -15.48 77.19
CA ALA A 150 -88.80 -14.03 77.27
C ALA A 150 -87.85 -13.28 78.24
N GLU A 151 -87.56 -13.88 79.40
CA GLU A 151 -86.65 -13.28 80.39
C GLU A 151 -85.19 -13.75 80.18
N ASP A 152 -84.99 -15.00 79.79
CA ASP A 152 -83.69 -15.56 79.43
C ASP A 152 -83.09 -14.85 78.20
N LEU A 153 -83.89 -14.49 77.18
CA LEU A 153 -83.48 -13.59 76.07
C LEU A 153 -83.10 -12.20 76.56
N LYS A 154 -83.71 -11.69 77.63
CA LYS A 154 -83.40 -10.36 78.16
C LYS A 154 -82.04 -10.38 78.88
N GLN A 155 -81.76 -11.44 79.63
CA GLN A 155 -80.47 -11.65 80.28
C GLN A 155 -79.37 -12.04 79.27
N LYS A 156 -79.68 -12.90 78.29
CA LYS A 156 -78.81 -13.23 77.15
C LYS A 156 -78.52 -12.03 76.27
N ARG A 157 -79.47 -11.11 76.04
CA ARG A 157 -79.21 -9.83 75.38
C ARG A 157 -78.21 -9.00 76.17
N GLN A 158 -78.42 -8.76 77.47
CA GLN A 158 -77.44 -8.00 78.27
C GLN A 158 -76.04 -8.65 78.33
N GLU A 159 -75.98 -9.98 78.35
CA GLU A 159 -74.74 -10.75 78.26
C GLU A 159 -74.10 -10.67 76.84
N GLN A 160 -74.92 -10.69 75.79
CA GLN A 160 -74.50 -10.49 74.40
C GLN A 160 -74.00 -9.07 74.15
N ASP A 161 -74.77 -8.04 74.53
CA ASP A 161 -74.39 -6.63 74.46
C ASP A 161 -73.05 -6.37 75.16
N ARG A 162 -72.81 -7.03 76.32
CA ARG A 162 -71.51 -7.01 77.02
C ARG A 162 -70.40 -7.69 76.24
N ARG A 163 -70.66 -8.85 75.63
CA ARG A 163 -69.68 -9.60 74.81
C ARG A 163 -69.35 -8.87 73.51
N GLU A 164 -70.34 -8.24 72.88
CA GLU A 164 -70.19 -7.40 71.69
C GLU A 164 -69.39 -6.13 72.03
N ALA A 165 -69.72 -5.42 73.13
CA ALA A 165 -68.92 -4.29 73.59
C ALA A 165 -67.47 -4.66 73.94
N GLN A 166 -67.22 -5.84 74.52
CA GLN A 166 -65.86 -6.35 74.74
C GLN A 166 -65.15 -6.72 73.42
N GLN A 167 -65.86 -7.34 72.46
CA GLN A 167 -65.31 -7.64 71.15
C GLN A 167 -64.97 -6.37 70.37
N ASP A 168 -65.82 -5.34 70.39
CA ASP A 168 -65.57 -4.06 69.74
C ASP A 168 -64.41 -3.31 70.41
N GLN A 169 -64.29 -3.37 71.74
CA GLN A 169 -63.12 -2.82 72.42
C GLN A 169 -61.82 -3.58 72.08
N GLN A 170 -61.87 -4.90 71.84
CA GLN A 170 -60.73 -5.66 71.30
C GLN A 170 -60.45 -5.35 69.83
N ARG A 171 -61.48 -5.26 68.97
CA ARG A 171 -61.37 -4.88 67.55
C ARG A 171 -60.72 -3.51 67.41
N LYS A 172 -61.19 -2.53 68.18
CA LYS A 172 -60.63 -1.18 68.21
C LYS A 172 -59.16 -1.17 68.64
N LYS A 173 -58.78 -1.90 69.71
CA LYS A 173 -57.37 -2.03 70.11
C LYS A 173 -56.50 -2.65 69.00
N ARG A 174 -56.96 -3.75 68.38
CA ARG A 174 -56.25 -4.38 67.24
C ARG A 174 -56.13 -3.43 66.05
N GLN A 175 -57.14 -2.62 65.78
CA GLN A 175 -57.13 -1.61 64.71
C GLN A 175 -56.09 -0.51 65.02
N GLU A 176 -56.07 0.00 66.26
CA GLU A 176 -55.11 1.01 66.73
C GLU A 176 -53.67 0.47 66.73
N GLU A 177 -53.46 -0.81 67.07
CA GLU A 177 -52.17 -1.50 66.98
C GLU A 177 -51.72 -1.68 65.52
N GLN A 178 -52.61 -2.13 64.62
CA GLN A 178 -52.32 -2.28 63.19
C GLN A 178 -52.03 -0.94 62.51
N ASP A 179 -52.78 0.12 62.81
CA ASP A 179 -52.53 1.47 62.27
C ASP A 179 -51.20 2.04 62.81
N LYS A 180 -50.82 1.72 64.05
CA LYS A 180 -49.52 2.10 64.62
C LYS A 180 -48.36 1.34 63.98
N GLU A 181 -48.50 0.03 63.79
CA GLU A 181 -47.51 -0.81 63.10
C GLU A 181 -47.33 -0.35 61.64
N LYS A 182 -48.45 -0.11 60.94
CA LYS A 182 -48.46 0.41 59.57
C LYS A 182 -47.75 1.76 59.45
N ARG A 183 -48.03 2.72 60.34
CA ARG A 183 -47.32 4.03 60.35
C ARG A 183 -45.82 3.86 60.59
N GLN A 184 -45.41 2.96 61.48
CA GLN A 184 -43.99 2.65 61.69
C GLN A 184 -43.36 2.00 60.45
N GLN A 185 -44.09 1.13 59.74
CA GLN A 185 -43.62 0.53 58.50
C GLN A 185 -43.49 1.57 57.37
N GLU A 186 -44.50 2.43 57.19
CA GLU A 186 -44.47 3.54 56.23
C GLU A 186 -43.31 4.51 56.51
N GLN A 187 -42.99 4.78 57.78
CA GLN A 187 -41.81 5.56 58.15
C GLN A 187 -40.50 4.82 57.78
N ARG A 188 -40.36 3.54 58.13
CA ARG A 188 -39.18 2.72 57.77
C ARG A 188 -38.98 2.67 56.25
N ASP A 189 -40.06 2.50 55.49
CA ASP A 189 -40.03 2.45 54.03
C ASP A 189 -39.71 3.83 53.40
N LYS A 190 -40.11 4.93 54.05
CA LYS A 190 -39.71 6.29 53.64
C LYS A 190 -38.21 6.51 53.88
N GLU A 191 -37.72 6.23 55.08
CA GLU A 191 -36.30 6.37 55.42
C GLU A 191 -35.41 5.48 54.55
N ALA A 192 -35.86 4.25 54.24
CA ALA A 192 -35.15 3.33 53.33
C ALA A 192 -35.12 3.84 51.86
N ARG A 193 -36.17 4.53 51.39
CA ARG A 193 -36.17 5.19 50.07
C ARG A 193 -35.24 6.39 50.04
N GLU A 194 -35.25 7.21 51.09
CA GLU A 194 -34.39 8.39 51.20
C GLU A 194 -32.90 8.02 51.22
N ARG A 195 -32.52 6.96 51.96
CA ARG A 195 -31.16 6.41 51.91
C ARG A 195 -30.76 5.93 50.52
N ARG A 196 -31.60 5.12 49.85
CA ARG A 196 -31.33 4.64 48.49
C ARG A 196 -31.17 5.77 47.47
N GLN A 197 -31.93 6.85 47.61
CA GLN A 197 -31.76 8.02 46.75
C GLN A 197 -30.42 8.72 47.02
N GLN A 198 -30.04 8.90 48.29
CA GLN A 198 -28.74 9.48 48.65
C GLN A 198 -27.56 8.63 48.14
N GLU A 199 -27.63 7.31 48.29
CA GLU A 199 -26.66 6.35 47.77
C GLU A 199 -26.52 6.46 46.24
N GLN A 200 -27.63 6.50 45.49
CA GLN A 200 -27.63 6.66 44.04
C GLN A 200 -27.11 8.04 43.59
N ASP A 201 -27.48 9.11 44.28
CA ASP A 201 -27.01 10.47 43.97
C ASP A 201 -25.51 10.63 44.30
N GLU A 202 -24.98 9.91 45.29
CA GLU A 202 -23.54 9.85 45.56
C GLU A 202 -22.79 9.01 44.50
N GLU A 203 -23.23 7.79 44.22
CA GLU A 203 -22.63 6.92 43.20
C GLU A 203 -22.56 7.63 41.84
N LYS A 204 -23.65 8.32 41.46
CA LYS A 204 -23.71 9.14 40.25
C LYS A 204 -22.68 10.27 40.26
N ARG A 205 -22.53 11.01 41.36
CA ARG A 205 -21.52 12.10 41.47
C ARG A 205 -20.09 11.56 41.41
N GLN A 206 -19.81 10.42 42.05
CA GLN A 206 -18.52 9.76 41.93
C GLN A 206 -18.26 9.29 40.48
N GLN A 207 -19.28 8.80 39.78
CA GLN A 207 -19.15 8.40 38.38
C GLN A 207 -18.93 9.58 37.44
N GLU A 208 -19.68 10.68 37.60
CA GLU A 208 -19.49 11.92 36.84
C GLU A 208 -18.06 12.50 37.05
N GLN A 209 -17.51 12.41 38.26
CA GLN A 209 -16.11 12.77 38.51
C GLN A 209 -15.12 11.83 37.79
N ARG A 210 -15.30 10.51 37.90
CA ARG A 210 -14.44 9.52 37.19
C ARG A 210 -14.45 9.74 35.68
N ASP A 211 -15.62 9.99 35.09
CA ASP A 211 -15.76 10.24 33.66
C ASP A 211 -15.17 11.60 33.24
N LYS A 212 -15.21 12.62 34.10
CA LYS A 212 -14.52 13.89 33.88
C LYS A 212 -12.99 13.71 33.88
N GLU A 213 -12.43 13.09 34.92
CA GLU A 213 -10.99 12.83 35.02
C GLU A 213 -10.48 11.96 33.86
N ALA A 214 -11.26 10.95 33.43
CA ALA A 214 -10.94 10.13 32.28
C ALA A 214 -10.94 10.90 30.95
N ARG A 215 -11.85 11.88 30.77
CA ARG A 215 -11.85 12.79 29.60
C ARG A 215 -10.66 13.73 29.61
N GLU A 216 -10.33 14.32 30.75
CA GLU A 216 -9.19 15.23 30.90
C GLU A 216 -7.85 14.53 30.63
N ARG A 217 -7.67 13.30 31.13
CA ARG A 217 -6.50 12.46 30.81
C ARG A 217 -6.39 12.18 29.31
N ARG A 218 -7.48 11.74 28.65
CA ARG A 218 -7.49 11.48 27.21
C ARG A 218 -7.17 12.72 26.38
N GLN A 219 -7.63 13.90 26.78
CA GLN A 219 -7.28 15.15 26.10
C GLN A 219 -5.78 15.48 26.26
N GLN A 220 -5.23 15.33 27.46
CA GLN A 220 -3.79 15.55 27.71
C GLN A 220 -2.91 14.57 26.92
N GLU A 221 -3.34 13.31 26.78
CA GLU A 221 -2.66 12.30 25.96
C GLU A 221 -2.71 12.68 24.47
N GLN A 222 -3.88 13.02 23.93
CA GLN A 222 -4.03 13.45 22.53
C GLN A 222 -3.24 14.73 22.22
N ASP A 223 -3.25 15.73 23.11
CA ASP A 223 -2.48 16.96 22.94
C ASP A 223 -0.96 16.69 22.97
N LYS A 224 -0.52 15.73 23.79
CA LYS A 224 0.89 15.29 23.88
C LYS A 224 1.31 14.53 22.62
N GLU A 225 0.51 13.58 22.15
CA GLU A 225 0.75 12.85 20.90
C GLU A 225 0.80 13.79 19.70
N LYS A 226 -0.15 14.74 19.61
CA LYS A 226 -0.19 15.76 18.56
C LYS A 226 1.07 16.62 18.57
N ARG A 227 1.51 17.14 19.71
CA ARG A 227 2.76 17.92 19.82
C ARG A 227 3.98 17.12 19.39
N GLN A 228 4.06 15.85 19.78
CA GLN A 228 5.15 14.96 19.33
C GLN A 228 5.10 14.71 17.82
N GLN A 229 3.91 14.56 17.23
CA GLN A 229 3.76 14.39 15.79
C GLN A 229 4.14 15.67 15.02
N GLU A 230 3.69 16.83 15.48
CA GLU A 230 4.08 18.14 14.92
C GLU A 230 5.60 18.37 15.00
N GLN A 231 6.25 17.94 16.09
CA GLN A 231 7.71 17.97 16.21
C GLN A 231 8.41 17.03 15.20
N ARG A 232 7.95 15.76 15.08
CA ARG A 232 8.48 14.80 14.09
C ARG A 232 8.31 15.31 12.66
N ASP A 233 7.14 15.87 12.33
CA ASP A 233 6.85 16.41 11.00
C ASP A 233 7.65 17.67 10.70
N LYS A 234 7.95 18.50 11.71
CA LYS A 234 8.87 19.64 11.57
C LYS A 234 10.30 19.17 11.26
N GLU A 235 10.85 18.27 12.08
CA GLU A 235 12.20 17.72 11.88
C GLU A 235 12.34 17.03 10.52
N ALA A 236 11.33 16.24 10.12
CA ALA A 236 11.29 15.60 8.81
C ALA A 236 11.24 16.60 7.63
N ARG A 237 10.59 17.76 7.79
CA ARG A 237 10.60 18.84 6.79
C ARG A 237 11.97 19.52 6.71
N GLU A 238 12.55 19.87 7.85
CA GLU A 238 13.87 20.52 7.92
C GLU A 238 14.97 19.61 7.33
N ARG A 239 14.96 18.30 7.66
CA ARG A 239 15.86 17.32 7.05
C ARG A 239 15.70 17.24 5.53
N ARG A 240 14.46 17.19 5.02
CA ARG A 240 14.19 17.17 3.56
C ARG A 240 14.68 18.44 2.86
N GLN A 241 14.55 19.61 3.50
CA GLN A 241 15.06 20.87 2.97
C GLN A 241 16.60 20.88 2.89
N GLN A 242 17.29 20.45 3.95
CA GLN A 242 18.76 20.33 3.94
C GLN A 242 19.26 19.33 2.90
N GLU A 243 18.57 18.20 2.70
CA GLU A 243 18.92 17.21 1.69
C GLU A 243 18.70 17.74 0.26
N ALA A 244 17.60 18.46 0.02
CA ALA A 244 17.33 19.12 -1.25
C ALA A 244 18.40 20.18 -1.59
N GLN A 245 18.78 21.03 -0.62
CA GLN A 245 19.85 22.03 -0.78
C GLN A 245 21.19 21.38 -1.13
N LYS A 246 21.60 20.33 -0.39
CA LYS A 246 22.84 19.59 -0.66
C LYS A 246 22.83 18.88 -2.01
N ARG A 247 21.66 18.45 -2.50
CA ARG A 247 21.49 17.91 -3.86
C ARG A 247 21.64 18.99 -4.92
N GLU A 248 20.99 20.14 -4.75
CA GLU A 248 21.06 21.27 -5.67
C GLU A 248 22.49 21.83 -5.78
N GLU A 249 23.19 21.94 -4.65
CA GLU A 249 24.60 22.36 -4.61
C GLU A 249 25.51 21.41 -5.40
N ARG A 250 25.39 20.09 -5.17
CA ARG A 250 26.13 19.06 -5.93
C ARG A 250 25.81 19.09 -7.42
N GLU A 251 24.55 19.32 -7.78
CA GLU A 251 24.14 19.42 -9.18
C GLU A 251 24.71 20.67 -9.86
N LYS A 252 24.78 21.81 -9.15
CA LYS A 252 25.46 23.03 -9.62
C LYS A 252 26.96 22.81 -9.80
N GLN A 253 27.64 22.22 -8.81
CA GLN A 253 29.07 21.89 -8.88
C GLN A 253 29.37 20.93 -10.05
N ALA A 254 28.57 19.88 -10.25
CA ALA A 254 28.73 18.95 -11.37
C ALA A 254 28.50 19.63 -12.73
N LYS A 255 27.48 20.51 -12.84
CA LYS A 255 27.23 21.32 -14.05
C LYS A 255 28.37 22.29 -14.35
N GLU A 256 28.94 22.92 -13.33
CA GLU A 256 30.09 23.82 -13.47
C GLU A 256 31.35 23.07 -13.90
N GLN A 257 31.64 21.92 -13.28
CA GLN A 257 32.76 21.05 -13.65
C GLN A 257 32.62 20.55 -15.09
N ALA A 258 31.44 20.06 -15.50
CA ALA A 258 31.19 19.63 -16.88
C ALA A 258 31.32 20.79 -17.89
N MET A 259 30.89 22.00 -17.52
CA MET A 259 31.06 23.20 -18.36
C MET A 259 32.53 23.65 -18.45
N LYS A 260 33.31 23.52 -17.37
CA LYS A 260 34.75 23.79 -17.35
C LYS A 260 35.49 22.78 -18.22
N GLU A 261 35.26 21.49 -18.01
CA GLU A 261 35.86 20.42 -18.80
C GLU A 261 35.52 20.57 -20.30
N ARG A 262 34.26 20.85 -20.64
CA ARG A 262 33.86 21.10 -22.04
C ARG A 262 34.60 22.29 -22.65
N ARG A 263 34.83 23.37 -21.89
CA ARG A 263 35.65 24.51 -22.34
C ARG A 263 37.12 24.12 -22.55
N GLU A 264 37.70 23.33 -21.65
CA GLU A 264 39.07 22.82 -21.78
C GLU A 264 39.23 21.93 -23.03
N TRP A 265 38.25 21.06 -23.31
CA TRP A 265 38.24 20.24 -24.52
C TRP A 265 38.06 21.08 -25.78
N GLN A 266 37.14 22.05 -25.79
CA GLN A 266 36.97 23.00 -26.91
C GLN A 266 38.25 23.81 -27.16
N GLN A 267 38.94 24.25 -26.11
CA GLN A 267 40.22 24.96 -26.23
C GLN A 267 41.33 24.03 -26.76
N ALA A 268 41.38 22.77 -26.32
CA ALA A 268 42.32 21.78 -26.86
C ALA A 268 42.07 21.51 -28.35
N TRP A 269 40.81 21.46 -28.79
CA TRP A 269 40.46 21.36 -30.22
C TRP A 269 40.91 22.59 -31.02
N GLN A 270 40.63 23.80 -30.52
CA GLN A 270 41.02 25.02 -31.20
C GLN A 270 42.54 25.14 -31.31
N ASN A 271 43.27 24.91 -30.20
CA ASN A 271 44.72 24.85 -30.18
C ASN A 271 45.30 23.83 -31.18
N TYR A 272 44.63 22.69 -31.36
CA TYR A 272 45.03 21.66 -32.33
C TYR A 272 44.80 22.13 -33.78
N VAL A 273 43.67 22.76 -34.08
CA VAL A 273 43.37 23.32 -35.41
C VAL A 273 44.33 24.46 -35.76
N ASP A 274 44.57 25.39 -34.83
CA ASP A 274 45.44 26.55 -35.04
C ASP A 274 46.90 26.14 -35.24
N LYS A 275 47.39 25.19 -34.44
CA LYS A 275 48.71 24.57 -34.66
C LYS A 275 48.79 23.86 -36.01
N TRP A 276 47.73 23.20 -36.48
CA TRP A 276 47.70 22.59 -37.82
C TRP A 276 47.71 23.59 -38.97
N ALA A 277 47.19 24.81 -38.78
CA ALA A 277 47.32 25.89 -39.74
C ALA A 277 48.76 26.43 -39.74
N ALA A 278 49.26 26.87 -38.58
CA ALA A 278 50.61 27.41 -38.43
C ALA A 278 51.71 26.44 -38.88
N PHE A 279 51.57 25.15 -38.59
CA PHE A 279 52.51 24.11 -39.03
C PHE A 279 52.57 23.99 -40.58
N ARG A 280 51.42 24.11 -41.27
CA ARG A 280 51.36 24.08 -42.75
C ARG A 280 51.94 25.33 -43.40
N GLU A 281 51.82 26.48 -42.73
CA GLU A 281 52.41 27.75 -43.19
C GLU A 281 53.91 27.84 -42.87
N SER A 282 54.38 27.10 -41.85
CA SER A 282 55.77 27.10 -41.43
C SER A 282 56.70 26.52 -42.51
N LYS A 283 57.69 27.30 -42.92
CA LYS A 283 58.75 26.83 -43.84
C LYS A 283 59.85 26.03 -43.14
N HIS A 284 59.86 25.97 -41.80
CA HIS A 284 60.90 25.31 -41.02
C HIS A 284 61.02 23.82 -41.35
N ASP A 285 62.22 23.37 -41.74
CA ASP A 285 62.55 21.95 -41.87
C ASP A 285 63.08 21.44 -40.52
N PRO A 286 62.43 20.44 -39.88
CA PRO A 286 62.99 19.84 -38.67
C PRO A 286 64.28 19.09 -38.99
N SER A 287 65.35 19.40 -38.26
CA SER A 287 66.67 18.77 -38.39
C SER A 287 66.82 17.51 -37.53
N THR A 288 65.91 17.30 -36.58
CA THR A 288 65.83 16.09 -35.76
C THR A 288 64.40 15.54 -35.68
N VAL A 289 64.27 14.24 -35.36
CA VAL A 289 62.98 13.59 -35.12
C VAL A 289 62.25 14.24 -33.93
N GLN A 290 62.99 14.68 -32.91
CA GLN A 290 62.44 15.37 -31.74
C GLN A 290 61.87 16.75 -32.11
N GLU A 291 62.52 17.50 -33.00
CA GLU A 291 61.94 18.75 -33.54
C GLU A 291 60.66 18.49 -34.33
N ALA A 292 60.63 17.45 -35.18
CA ALA A 292 59.42 17.08 -35.91
C ALA A 292 58.28 16.70 -34.95
N GLN A 293 58.57 15.90 -33.91
CA GLN A 293 57.62 15.56 -32.84
C GLN A 293 57.14 16.78 -32.03
N ALA A 294 57.96 17.82 -31.87
CA ALA A 294 57.58 19.05 -31.18
C ALA A 294 56.70 19.98 -32.05
N LEU A 295 56.87 19.94 -33.37
CA LEU A 295 56.13 20.76 -34.34
C LEU A 295 54.77 20.14 -34.76
N ILE A 296 54.69 18.81 -34.82
CA ILE A 296 53.44 18.11 -35.22
C ILE A 296 52.34 18.33 -34.17
N PRO A 297 51.12 18.77 -34.56
CA PRO A 297 50.02 18.94 -33.63
C PRO A 297 49.37 17.58 -33.32
N TRP A 298 49.70 16.99 -32.18
CA TRP A 298 49.19 15.68 -31.77
C TRP A 298 47.74 15.76 -31.22
N PRO A 299 46.85 14.81 -31.57
CA PRO A 299 45.42 14.87 -31.25
C PRO A 299 45.13 14.34 -29.83
N VAL A 300 45.66 15.02 -28.82
CA VAL A 300 45.47 14.72 -27.38
C VAL A 300 45.33 16.03 -26.58
N LYS A 301 44.71 15.98 -25.38
CA LYS A 301 44.39 17.19 -24.59
C LYS A 301 45.60 18.08 -24.27
N SER A 302 46.80 17.51 -24.17
CA SER A 302 48.07 18.21 -23.97
C SER A 302 48.77 18.70 -25.25
N GLY A 303 48.41 18.14 -26.41
CA GLY A 303 49.08 18.35 -27.69
C GLY A 303 50.53 17.84 -27.76
N LYS A 304 50.94 16.87 -26.93
CA LYS A 304 52.31 16.33 -26.88
C LYS A 304 52.40 14.88 -27.39
N PHE A 305 53.55 14.51 -27.96
CA PHE A 305 53.83 13.15 -28.43
C PHE A 305 53.80 12.11 -27.29
N GLY A 306 54.41 12.41 -26.14
CA GLY A 306 54.53 11.46 -25.02
C GLY A 306 53.22 11.07 -24.33
N ASP A 307 52.13 11.81 -24.57
CA ASP A 307 50.81 11.52 -23.98
C ASP A 307 49.92 10.68 -24.93
N LEU A 308 50.46 10.18 -26.04
CA LEU A 308 49.70 9.45 -27.07
C LEU A 308 49.41 8.00 -26.68
N THR A 309 48.20 7.78 -26.20
CA THR A 309 47.54 6.46 -26.14
C THR A 309 46.36 6.42 -27.10
N ARG A 310 45.91 5.20 -27.46
CA ARG A 310 44.72 5.00 -28.30
C ARG A 310 43.49 5.65 -27.65
N GLU A 311 43.40 5.55 -26.33
CA GLU A 311 42.34 6.04 -25.48
C GLU A 311 42.34 7.57 -25.45
N HIS A 312 43.50 8.21 -25.26
CA HIS A 312 43.59 9.68 -25.27
C HIS A 312 43.23 10.29 -26.63
N VAL A 313 43.65 9.67 -27.74
CA VAL A 313 43.29 10.12 -29.10
C VAL A 313 41.79 9.92 -29.36
N ARG A 314 41.24 8.77 -28.94
CA ARG A 314 39.82 8.46 -29.10
C ARG A 314 38.93 9.38 -28.26
N SER A 315 39.33 9.72 -27.04
CA SER A 315 38.65 10.69 -26.18
C SER A 315 38.77 12.12 -26.70
N PHE A 316 39.95 12.54 -27.17
CA PHE A 316 40.15 13.87 -27.78
C PHE A 316 39.18 14.10 -28.94
N TYR A 317 39.09 13.17 -29.89
CA TYR A 317 38.16 13.31 -31.01
C TYR A 317 36.67 13.16 -30.63
N ARG A 318 36.33 12.68 -29.43
CA ARG A 318 34.94 12.53 -28.94
C ARG A 318 34.47 13.71 -28.08
N GLU A 319 35.34 14.29 -27.25
CA GLU A 319 35.00 15.38 -26.34
C GLU A 319 35.40 16.76 -26.88
N ALA A 320 36.48 16.84 -27.66
CA ALA A 320 37.02 18.08 -28.20
C ALA A 320 36.38 18.47 -29.55
N CYS A 321 36.06 17.49 -30.40
CA CYS A 321 35.41 17.75 -31.70
C CYS A 321 34.02 18.38 -31.47
N PRO A 322 33.69 19.52 -32.12
CA PRO A 322 32.35 20.08 -32.03
C PRO A 322 31.31 19.09 -32.58
N ASP A 323 30.36 18.74 -31.73
CA ASP A 323 29.17 17.92 -32.01
C ASP A 323 29.46 16.46 -32.44
N SER A 324 30.01 15.68 -31.51
CA SER A 324 30.38 14.26 -31.64
C SER A 324 29.23 13.25 -31.79
N LYS A 325 28.03 13.71 -32.17
CA LYS A 325 26.85 12.88 -32.44
C LYS A 325 26.15 13.19 -33.77
N THR A 326 26.72 14.02 -34.63
CA THR A 326 26.07 14.42 -35.90
C THR A 326 27.00 14.33 -37.12
N THR A 327 26.45 14.69 -38.29
CA THR A 327 27.19 14.78 -39.56
C THR A 327 28.41 15.71 -39.52
N ALA A 328 28.50 16.61 -38.52
CA ALA A 328 29.70 17.41 -38.25
C ALA A 328 30.91 16.51 -37.93
N MET A 329 30.74 15.55 -37.01
CA MET A 329 31.81 14.60 -36.65
C MET A 329 32.24 13.75 -37.85
N PHE A 330 31.31 13.27 -38.67
CA PHE A 330 31.66 12.51 -39.89
C PHE A 330 32.50 13.34 -40.88
N LYS A 331 32.12 14.61 -41.09
CA LYS A 331 32.89 15.55 -41.94
C LYS A 331 34.28 15.82 -41.34
N ALA A 332 34.37 16.04 -40.03
CA ALA A 332 35.65 16.22 -39.33
C ALA A 332 36.54 14.98 -39.50
N MET A 333 36.06 13.78 -39.13
CA MET A 333 36.84 12.55 -39.21
C MET A 333 37.24 12.19 -40.66
N ARG A 334 36.45 12.58 -41.66
CA ARG A 334 36.86 12.49 -43.08
C ARG A 334 38.08 13.37 -43.35
N SER A 335 38.07 14.64 -42.95
CA SER A 335 39.21 15.55 -43.11
C SER A 335 40.45 15.10 -42.32
N GLU A 336 40.27 14.64 -41.07
CA GLU A 336 41.35 14.11 -40.24
C GLU A 336 41.98 12.85 -40.85
N SER A 337 41.19 11.96 -41.45
CA SER A 337 41.71 10.75 -42.11
C SER A 337 42.59 11.03 -43.34
N LEU A 338 42.54 12.26 -43.89
CA LEU A 338 43.43 12.72 -44.96
C LEU A 338 44.69 13.41 -44.42
N LYS A 339 44.67 13.94 -43.18
CA LYS A 339 45.88 14.45 -42.50
C LYS A 339 46.77 13.29 -42.05
N TRP A 340 46.20 12.34 -41.32
CA TRP A 340 46.90 11.25 -40.65
C TRP A 340 47.18 10.02 -41.53
N HIS A 341 47.05 10.15 -42.85
CA HIS A 341 47.43 9.08 -43.77
C HIS A 341 48.97 8.90 -43.76
N PRO A 342 49.52 7.66 -43.64
CA PRO A 342 50.96 7.45 -43.47
C PRO A 342 51.84 8.15 -44.52
N ASP A 343 51.48 8.06 -45.81
CA ASP A 343 52.15 8.80 -46.90
C ASP A 343 52.22 10.32 -46.63
N LYS A 344 51.11 10.92 -46.16
CA LYS A 344 51.09 12.35 -45.86
C LYS A 344 51.90 12.69 -44.62
N MET A 345 51.85 11.87 -43.58
CA MET A 345 52.64 12.07 -42.37
C MET A 345 54.15 11.92 -42.59
N VAL A 346 54.61 10.96 -43.42
CA VAL A 346 56.03 10.83 -43.79
C VAL A 346 56.57 12.12 -44.40
N ASN A 347 55.81 12.74 -45.31
CA ASN A 347 56.16 14.03 -45.92
C ASN A 347 56.24 15.19 -44.90
N LEU A 348 55.70 15.07 -43.68
CA LEU A 348 55.76 16.13 -42.66
C LEU A 348 57.06 16.11 -41.84
N TYR A 349 57.76 14.98 -41.76
CA TYR A 349 59.11 14.91 -41.15
C TYR A 349 60.20 15.41 -42.12
N ARG A 350 59.85 15.62 -43.40
CA ARG A 350 60.66 16.21 -44.49
C ARG A 350 62.04 15.55 -44.64
N ASN A 351 63.08 16.17 -44.09
CA ASN A 351 64.47 15.72 -44.19
C ASN A 351 64.83 14.66 -43.13
N CYS A 352 64.00 14.49 -42.11
CA CYS A 352 64.09 13.40 -41.15
C CYS A 352 63.18 12.23 -41.59
N ALA A 353 63.65 10.99 -41.42
CA ALA A 353 62.78 9.82 -41.49
C ALA A 353 62.05 9.63 -40.15
N PRO A 354 60.72 9.37 -40.12
CA PRO A 354 60.02 9.04 -38.88
C PRO A 354 60.53 7.70 -38.32
N GLY A 355 60.75 7.65 -37.01
CA GLY A 355 61.15 6.44 -36.31
C GLY A 355 60.05 5.38 -36.31
N GLU A 356 60.38 4.15 -35.89
CA GLU A 356 59.38 3.07 -35.87
C GLU A 356 58.24 3.35 -34.88
N ALA A 357 58.55 3.98 -33.74
CA ALA A 357 57.56 4.46 -32.79
C ALA A 357 56.64 5.52 -33.41
N ASP A 358 57.17 6.49 -34.16
CA ASP A 358 56.38 7.49 -34.88
C ASP A 358 55.40 6.83 -35.86
N LYS A 359 55.86 5.85 -36.65
CA LYS A 359 55.01 5.11 -37.61
C LYS A 359 53.88 4.37 -36.91
N MET A 360 54.17 3.67 -35.81
CA MET A 360 53.15 2.97 -35.02
C MET A 360 52.11 3.94 -34.45
N VAL A 361 52.54 5.10 -33.94
CA VAL A 361 51.66 6.16 -33.43
C VAL A 361 50.80 6.77 -34.55
N ILE A 362 51.38 7.07 -35.71
CA ILE A 362 50.66 7.55 -36.91
C ILE A 362 49.60 6.53 -37.35
N GLN A 363 49.97 5.24 -37.42
CA GLN A 363 49.05 4.16 -37.80
C GLN A 363 47.91 4.02 -36.78
N MET A 364 48.21 4.10 -35.48
CA MET A 364 47.20 4.08 -34.41
C MET A 364 46.22 5.25 -34.54
N ILE A 365 46.70 6.48 -34.74
CA ILE A 365 45.83 7.66 -34.93
C ILE A 365 44.95 7.46 -36.16
N CYS A 366 45.52 7.00 -37.28
CA CYS A 366 44.78 6.72 -38.51
C CYS A 366 43.66 5.70 -38.27
N ILE A 367 43.94 4.58 -37.58
CA ILE A 367 42.94 3.57 -37.20
C ILE A 367 41.82 4.18 -36.34
N VAL A 368 42.16 4.93 -35.29
CA VAL A 368 41.16 5.56 -34.40
C VAL A 368 40.26 6.54 -35.18
N VAL A 369 40.82 7.36 -36.06
CA VAL A 369 40.04 8.28 -36.90
C VAL A 369 39.13 7.52 -37.87
N LEU A 370 39.59 6.42 -38.45
CA LEU A 370 38.77 5.56 -39.32
C LEU A 370 37.63 4.86 -38.55
N GLU A 371 37.88 4.39 -37.33
CA GLU A 371 36.86 3.84 -36.43
C GLU A 371 35.79 4.87 -36.09
N LEU A 372 36.19 6.06 -35.63
CA LEU A 372 35.28 7.16 -35.30
C LEU A 372 34.50 7.65 -36.53
N ARG A 373 35.10 7.66 -37.73
CA ARG A 373 34.41 7.94 -38.99
C ARG A 373 33.37 6.87 -39.36
N GLY A 374 33.63 5.61 -39.01
CA GLY A 374 32.68 4.51 -39.19
C GLY A 374 31.54 4.54 -38.16
N GLU A 375 31.84 4.97 -36.93
CA GLU A 375 30.86 5.20 -35.87
C GLU A 375 29.92 6.36 -36.22
N ALA A 376 30.45 7.52 -36.62
CA ALA A 376 29.66 8.70 -37.02
C ALA A 376 28.91 8.57 -38.37
N LYS A 377 28.90 7.39 -38.98
CA LYS A 377 28.10 7.05 -40.18
C LYS A 377 26.86 6.19 -39.84
N ARG A 378 26.73 5.73 -38.61
CA ARG A 378 25.60 4.93 -38.10
C ARG A 378 24.66 5.82 -37.29
#